data_AF-A0A934QXU6-F1
#
_entry.id   AF-A0A934QXU6-F1
#
_cell.length_a   1.000
_cell.length_b   1.000
_cell.length_c   1.000
_cell.angle_alpha   90.00
_cell.angle_beta   90.00
_cell.angle_gamma   90.00
#
_symmetry.space_group_name_H-M   'P 1'
#
loop_
_entity.id
_entity.type
_entity.pdbx_description
1 polymer ?
#
loop_
_entity_poly.entity_id
_entity_poly.type
_entity_poly.pdbx_seq_one_letter_code
_entity_poly.pdbx_strand_id
1 'polypeptide(L)'
;MAVAALALSGGCSVTVTPTGDSDSSSSPASTAGSASSSAPSGPSLSAAELEQRSTEALTQTAGQRPAKVECPGPLAAQIGQSIRCVLTADDGSEIGFTITVESSEPGSDQAKLDIQVDDEVLRGPTGQNSGLSG
;
A
#
# COMPACT_ATOMS: atom_id res chain seq x y z
N MET A 1 -21.04 24.26 -12.98
CA MET A 1 -19.85 23.39 -12.95
C MET A 1 -19.59 23.06 -11.50
N ALA A 2 -20.12 21.92 -11.04
CA ALA A 2 -19.94 21.46 -9.67
C ALA A 2 -18.56 20.81 -9.59
N VAL A 3 -17.64 21.45 -8.87
CA VAL A 3 -16.40 20.82 -8.41
C VAL A 3 -16.83 19.71 -7.46
N ALA A 4 -16.71 18.46 -7.91
CA ALA A 4 -16.78 17.32 -7.02
C ALA A 4 -15.61 17.47 -6.05
N ALA A 5 -15.92 17.87 -4.83
CA ALA A 5 -15.04 17.66 -3.68
C ALA A 5 -14.91 16.14 -3.55
N LEU A 6 -13.91 15.58 -4.23
CA LEU A 6 -13.41 14.25 -3.96
C LEU A 6 -12.97 14.29 -2.50
N ALA A 7 -13.80 13.71 -1.65
CA ALA A 7 -13.46 13.39 -0.28
C ALA A 7 -12.20 12.50 -0.33
N LEU A 8 -11.02 13.12 -0.20
CA LEU A 8 -9.76 12.43 0.09
C LEU A 8 -9.75 11.86 1.52
N SER A 9 -10.83 12.05 2.29
CA SER A 9 -11.06 11.47 3.61
C SER A 9 -11.49 9.98 3.59
N GLY A 10 -11.43 9.31 2.44
CA GLY A 10 -11.76 7.89 2.31
C GLY A 10 -10.49 7.04 2.25
N GLY A 11 -10.18 6.31 3.33
CA GLY A 11 -9.18 5.24 3.30
C GLY A 11 -9.50 4.24 2.18
N CYS A 12 -8.45 3.72 1.53
CA CYS A 12 -8.64 2.72 0.49
C CYS A 12 -8.68 1.34 1.11
N SER A 13 -9.87 0.76 1.07
CA SER A 13 -10.09 -0.64 1.34
C SER A 13 -9.53 -1.48 0.19
N VAL A 14 -8.41 -2.16 0.41
CA VAL A 14 -7.93 -3.20 -0.51
C VAL A 14 -8.18 -4.55 0.14
N THR A 15 -8.86 -5.44 -0.58
CA THR A 15 -8.94 -6.84 -0.19
C THR A 15 -7.66 -7.50 -0.65
N VAL A 16 -6.85 -7.95 0.30
CA VAL A 16 -5.67 -8.74 0.01
C VAL A 16 -6.09 -10.19 -0.01
N THR A 17 -6.26 -10.72 -1.21
CA THR A 17 -6.22 -12.16 -1.45
C THR A 17 -4.75 -12.52 -1.66
N PRO A 18 -4.13 -13.34 -0.81
CA PRO A 18 -2.81 -13.92 -1.08
C PRO A 18 -3.01 -14.93 -2.20
N THR A 19 -3.05 -14.39 -3.38
CA THR A 19 -3.12 -15.12 -4.62
C THR A 19 -1.75 -14.89 -5.22
N GLY A 20 -1.03 -15.97 -5.49
CA GLY A 20 -0.04 -15.96 -6.56
C GLY A 20 -0.75 -15.74 -7.89
N ASP A 21 -1.38 -14.58 -8.06
CA ASP A 21 -1.97 -14.08 -9.28
C ASP A 21 -1.18 -12.82 -9.63
N SER A 22 -0.10 -13.07 -10.35
CA SER A 22 0.49 -12.07 -11.22
C SER A 22 -0.61 -11.48 -12.09
N ASP A 23 -0.75 -10.15 -12.05
CA ASP A 23 -1.20 -9.32 -13.16
C ASP A 23 -2.38 -9.88 -13.97
N SER A 24 -3.60 -9.65 -13.49
CA SER A 24 -4.76 -9.61 -14.37
C SER A 24 -5.07 -8.16 -14.74
N SER A 25 -4.13 -7.48 -15.43
CA SER A 25 -4.45 -6.38 -16.35
C SER A 25 -3.37 -6.16 -17.42
N SER A 26 -3.03 -7.17 -18.22
CA SER A 26 -3.41 -7.22 -19.65
C SER A 26 -2.77 -8.36 -20.45
N SER A 27 -3.64 -9.09 -21.17
CA SER A 27 -3.45 -9.84 -22.42
C SER A 27 -3.30 -11.37 -22.36
N PRO A 28 -4.18 -12.14 -23.04
CA PRO A 28 -4.00 -13.57 -23.23
C PRO A 28 -2.94 -13.83 -24.31
N ALA A 29 -1.88 -14.56 -23.98
CA ALA A 29 -1.43 -15.77 -24.69
C ALA A 29 0.00 -16.20 -24.28
N SER A 30 0.08 -17.49 -23.94
CA SER A 30 1.19 -18.41 -24.20
C SER A 30 2.28 -18.63 -23.12
N THR A 31 2.10 -19.77 -22.45
CA THR A 31 3.05 -20.90 -22.38
C THR A 31 4.33 -20.78 -21.53
N ALA A 32 4.22 -21.43 -20.36
CA ALA A 32 5.19 -22.30 -19.66
C ALA A 32 6.35 -21.70 -18.81
N GLY A 33 6.36 -22.16 -17.54
CA GLY A 33 7.51 -22.26 -16.62
C GLY A 33 7.71 -21.03 -15.72
N SER A 34 8.01 -21.10 -14.42
CA SER A 34 8.32 -22.19 -13.50
C SER A 34 8.33 -21.62 -12.06
N ALA A 35 8.23 -22.52 -11.09
CA ALA A 35 8.57 -22.36 -9.67
C ALA A 35 7.64 -21.49 -8.81
N SER A 36 6.62 -22.15 -8.26
CA SER A 36 5.97 -21.74 -7.01
C SER A 36 7.01 -21.66 -5.89
N SER A 37 7.36 -20.43 -5.49
CA SER A 37 8.05 -20.23 -4.21
C SER A 37 7.02 -20.39 -3.10
N SER A 38 7.01 -21.57 -2.52
CA SER A 38 6.24 -21.91 -1.33
C SER A 38 6.73 -21.13 -0.10
N ALA A 39 5.76 -20.50 0.58
CA ALA A 39 5.68 -20.16 2.01
C ALA A 39 6.52 -18.95 2.53
N PRO A 40 6.00 -18.20 3.54
CA PRO A 40 5.76 -18.76 4.86
C PRO A 40 4.29 -18.93 5.24
N SER A 41 4.07 -20.01 5.97
CA SER A 41 2.82 -20.48 6.54
C SER A 41 2.33 -19.52 7.63
N GLY A 42 1.43 -18.63 7.27
CA GLY A 42 0.67 -17.77 8.18
C GLY A 42 0.00 -16.63 7.42
N PRO A 43 -1.19 -16.17 7.84
CA PRO A 43 -1.82 -14.98 7.27
C PRO A 43 -1.01 -13.76 7.75
N SER A 44 0.15 -13.51 7.17
CA SER A 44 1.02 -12.37 7.48
C SER A 44 1.63 -11.82 6.22
N LEU A 45 1.57 -10.50 6.08
CA LEU A 45 2.09 -9.77 4.94
C LEU A 45 3.51 -9.33 5.25
N SER A 46 4.44 -9.74 4.40
CA SER A 46 5.84 -9.30 4.51
C SER A 46 5.96 -7.80 4.22
N ALA A 47 7.00 -7.14 4.72
CA ALA A 47 7.25 -5.72 4.41
C ALA A 47 7.26 -5.46 2.89
N ALA A 48 7.96 -6.31 2.13
CA ALA A 48 8.01 -6.22 0.67
C ALA A 48 6.63 -6.35 -0.02
N GLU A 49 5.75 -7.21 0.51
CA GLU A 49 4.39 -7.32 -0.03
C GLU A 49 3.56 -6.09 0.28
N LEU A 50 3.68 -5.55 1.50
CA LEU A 50 3.02 -4.30 1.88
C LEU A 50 3.49 -3.14 0.99
N GLU A 51 4.78 -3.04 0.71
CA GLU A 51 5.36 -2.01 -0.14
C GLU A 51 4.83 -2.09 -1.57
N GLN A 52 4.85 -3.29 -2.15
CA GLN A 52 4.36 -3.53 -3.51
C GLN A 52 2.85 -3.26 -3.63
N ARG A 53 2.04 -3.84 -2.73
CA ARG A 53 0.59 -3.67 -2.72
C ARG A 53 0.16 -2.24 -2.44
N SER A 54 0.85 -1.56 -1.52
CA SER A 54 0.57 -0.15 -1.23
C SER A 54 0.90 0.73 -2.44
N THR A 55 2.01 0.45 -3.13
CA THR A 55 2.35 1.16 -4.37
C THR A 55 1.24 1.01 -5.41
N GLU A 56 0.73 -0.20 -5.63
CA GLU A 56 -0.38 -0.47 -6.56
C GLU A 56 -1.67 0.25 -6.11
N ALA A 57 -2.06 0.12 -4.84
CA ALA A 57 -3.27 0.73 -4.30
C ALA A 57 -3.24 2.26 -4.35
N LEU A 58 -2.08 2.85 -4.01
CA LEU A 58 -1.84 4.30 -4.10
C LEU A 58 -1.88 4.75 -5.56
N THR A 59 -1.28 4.00 -6.49
CA THR A 59 -1.33 4.32 -7.93
C THR A 59 -2.77 4.32 -8.44
N GLN A 60 -3.56 3.31 -8.07
CA GLN A 60 -4.95 3.19 -8.49
C GLN A 60 -5.84 4.29 -7.90
N THR A 61 -5.58 4.69 -6.66
CA THR A 61 -6.41 5.65 -5.92
C THR A 61 -5.99 7.09 -6.17
N ALA A 62 -4.73 7.40 -5.94
CA ALA A 62 -4.18 8.74 -6.09
C ALA A 62 -3.91 9.07 -7.57
N GLY A 63 -3.95 8.08 -8.47
CA GLY A 63 -3.60 8.24 -9.87
C GLY A 63 -2.10 8.51 -10.09
N GLN A 64 -1.30 8.46 -9.04
CA GLN A 64 0.14 8.70 -9.06
C GLN A 64 0.85 7.56 -8.36
N ARG A 65 1.85 6.98 -9.03
CA ARG A 65 2.67 5.93 -8.45
C ARG A 65 3.72 6.57 -7.54
N PRO A 66 3.78 6.23 -6.24
CA PRO A 66 4.85 6.74 -5.40
C PRO A 66 6.22 6.29 -5.91
N ALA A 67 7.23 7.12 -5.74
CA ALA A 67 8.62 6.81 -6.10
C ALA A 67 9.16 5.67 -5.24
N LYS A 68 8.82 5.66 -3.94
CA LYS A 68 9.21 4.62 -2.99
C LYS A 68 8.14 4.43 -1.93
N VAL A 69 8.00 3.20 -1.44
CA VAL A 69 7.26 2.89 -0.22
C VAL A 69 8.22 2.14 0.69
N GLU A 70 8.28 2.54 1.97
CA GLU A 70 9.08 1.88 2.99
C GLU A 70 8.19 1.49 4.18
N CYS A 71 8.10 0.20 4.46
CA CYS A 71 7.41 -0.33 5.62
C CYS A 71 8.43 -0.84 6.66
N PRO A 72 8.30 -0.46 7.95
CA PRO A 72 9.30 -0.80 8.98
C PRO A 72 9.32 -2.28 9.37
N GLY A 73 8.34 -3.06 8.93
CA GLY A 73 8.24 -4.48 9.25
C GLY A 73 7.05 -5.16 8.57
N PRO A 74 6.88 -6.46 8.84
CA PRO A 74 5.71 -7.21 8.38
C PRO A 74 4.46 -6.88 9.21
N LEU A 75 3.28 -7.07 8.61
CA LEU A 75 1.98 -6.92 9.26
C LEU A 75 1.31 -8.29 9.35
N ALA A 76 0.96 -8.73 10.56
CA ALA A 76 0.11 -9.90 10.73
C ALA A 76 -1.30 -9.59 10.21
N ALA A 77 -1.87 -10.44 9.36
CA ALA A 77 -3.23 -10.31 8.85
C ALA A 77 -4.24 -10.81 9.90
N GLN A 78 -4.22 -10.12 11.04
CA GLN A 78 -5.10 -10.34 12.18
C GLN A 78 -5.87 -9.04 12.44
N ILE A 79 -7.18 -9.15 12.64
CA ILE A 79 -8.05 -7.99 12.87
C ILE A 79 -7.53 -7.13 14.02
N GLY A 80 -7.45 -5.82 13.79
CA GLY A 80 -6.96 -4.84 14.74
C GLY A 80 -5.44 -4.62 14.71
N GLN A 81 -4.69 -5.38 13.89
CA GLN A 81 -3.29 -5.08 13.64
C GLN A 81 -3.16 -3.89 12.70
N SER A 82 -2.23 -3.00 13.02
CA SER A 82 -1.90 -1.85 12.18
C SER A 82 -0.40 -1.63 12.10
N ILE A 83 0.07 -1.13 10.95
CA ILE A 83 1.45 -0.71 10.76
C ILE A 83 1.49 0.65 10.10
N ARG A 84 2.49 1.45 10.47
CA ARG A 84 2.75 2.75 9.85
C ARG A 84 3.90 2.61 8.87
N CYS A 85 3.64 2.90 7.60
CA CYS A 85 4.62 2.93 6.54
C CYS A 85 4.84 4.38 6.07
N VAL A 86 5.90 4.61 5.31
CA VAL A 86 6.24 5.91 4.72
C VAL A 86 6.24 5.77 3.22
N LEU A 87 5.52 6.64 2.53
CA LEU A 87 5.56 6.77 1.08
C LEU A 87 6.39 7.98 0.69
N THR A 88 7.20 7.85 -0.34
CA THR A 88 7.97 8.93 -0.95
C THR A 88 7.37 9.22 -2.33
N ALA A 89 6.86 10.42 -2.52
CA ALA A 89 6.38 10.90 -3.81
C ALA A 89 7.55 11.23 -4.75
N ASP A 90 7.30 11.34 -6.06
CA ASP A 90 8.31 11.70 -7.06
C ASP A 90 8.92 13.09 -6.83
N ASP A 91 8.17 14.02 -6.26
CA ASP A 91 8.68 15.34 -5.84
C ASP A 91 9.62 15.26 -4.60
N GLY A 92 9.84 14.06 -4.05
CA GLY A 92 10.65 13.81 -2.87
C GLY A 92 9.96 14.13 -1.55
N SER A 93 8.64 14.35 -1.57
CA SER A 93 7.86 14.51 -0.34
C SER A 93 7.63 13.15 0.32
N GLU A 94 7.84 13.05 1.63
CA GLU A 94 7.55 11.85 2.42
C GLU A 94 6.22 12.03 3.15
N ILE A 95 5.30 11.08 2.99
CA ILE A 95 3.98 11.09 3.62
C ILE A 95 3.81 9.79 4.40
N GLY A 96 3.31 9.89 5.63
CA GLY A 96 3.01 8.72 6.45
C GLY A 96 1.71 8.09 5.97
N PHE A 97 1.61 6.77 6.08
CA PHE A 97 0.31 6.12 5.95
C PHE A 97 0.22 4.94 6.90
N THR A 98 -1.00 4.68 7.36
CA THR A 98 -1.30 3.60 8.30
C THR A 98 -2.15 2.56 7.59
N ILE A 99 -1.70 1.32 7.64
CA ILE A 99 -2.43 0.15 7.15
C ILE A 99 -3.05 -0.53 8.36
N THR A 100 -4.36 -0.77 8.34
CA THR A 100 -5.09 -1.44 9.42
C THR A 100 -5.87 -2.64 8.88
N VAL A 101 -5.81 -3.78 9.58
CA VAL A 101 -6.61 -4.95 9.24
C VAL A 101 -8.01 -4.79 9.83
N GLU A 102 -8.99 -4.43 8.99
CA GLU A 102 -10.38 -4.28 9.40
C GLU A 102 -11.10 -5.63 9.50
N SER A 103 -10.77 -6.57 8.62
CA SER A 103 -11.46 -7.87 8.56
C SER A 103 -10.52 -8.96 8.07
N SER A 104 -10.64 -10.15 8.65
CA SER A 104 -10.02 -11.38 8.15
C SER A 104 -11.10 -12.45 8.11
N GLU A 105 -11.28 -13.12 6.97
CA GLU A 105 -12.28 -14.17 6.87
C GLU A 105 -11.78 -15.47 7.53
N PRO A 106 -12.54 -16.07 8.46
CA PRO A 106 -12.15 -17.34 9.06
C PRO A 106 -12.26 -18.47 8.02
N GLY A 107 -11.13 -19.09 7.69
CA GLY A 107 -11.06 -20.16 6.68
C GLY A 107 -10.77 -19.68 5.26
N SER A 108 -10.60 -18.37 5.06
CA SER A 108 -10.08 -17.79 3.82
C SER A 108 -8.81 -17.02 4.14
N ASP A 109 -7.84 -17.01 3.24
CA ASP A 109 -6.65 -16.19 3.42
C ASP A 109 -6.90 -14.70 3.09
N GLN A 110 -8.16 -14.29 2.92
CA GLN A 110 -8.56 -12.93 2.56
C GLN A 110 -8.57 -12.02 3.78
N ALA A 111 -7.86 -10.89 3.68
CA ALA A 111 -7.90 -9.83 4.66
C ALA A 111 -8.26 -8.50 4.01
N LYS A 112 -9.22 -7.78 4.60
CA LYS A 112 -9.54 -6.41 4.24
C LYS A 112 -8.59 -5.48 4.97
N LEU A 113 -7.72 -4.82 4.21
CA LEU A 113 -6.84 -3.78 4.71
C LEU A 113 -7.44 -2.42 4.40
N ASP A 114 -7.44 -1.56 5.40
CA ASP A 114 -7.72 -0.14 5.25
C ASP A 114 -6.40 0.63 5.21
N ILE A 115 -6.17 1.34 4.11
CA ILE A 115 -4.98 2.16 3.90
C ILE A 115 -5.40 3.62 4.09
N GLN A 116 -4.93 4.25 5.17
CA GLN A 116 -5.14 5.66 5.46
C GLN A 116 -3.83 6.43 5.29
N VAL A 117 -3.80 7.31 4.28
CA VAL A 117 -2.70 8.26 4.10
C VAL A 117 -2.87 9.40 5.09
N ASP A 118 -1.80 9.78 5.79
CA ASP A 118 -1.81 10.94 6.68
C ASP A 118 -2.06 12.22 5.87
N ASP A 119 -2.89 13.11 6.41
CA ASP A 119 -3.13 14.44 5.83
C ASP A 119 -1.87 15.34 5.91
N GLU A 120 -1.00 15.05 6.88
CA GLU A 120 0.26 15.77 7.08
C GLU A 120 1.44 15.09 6.38
N VAL A 121 2.18 15.90 5.62
CA VAL A 121 3.44 15.49 4.99
C VAL A 121 4.54 15.43 6.06
N LEU A 122 5.16 14.26 6.23
CA LEU A 122 6.28 14.04 7.17
C LEU A 122 7.52 14.86 6.78
N ARG A 123 7.84 14.89 5.48
CA ARG A 123 8.87 15.77 4.91
C ARG A 123 8.43 16.34 3.58
N GLY A 124 8.55 17.66 3.43
CA GLY A 124 8.27 18.33 2.17
C GLY A 124 9.23 17.95 1.03
N PRO A 125 8.95 18.40 -0.20
CA PRO A 125 9.73 18.04 -1.38
C PRO A 125 11.21 18.41 -1.21
N THR A 126 12.09 17.59 -1.79
CA THR A 126 13.55 17.72 -1.71
C THR A 126 14.00 19.02 -2.37
N GLY A 127 13.96 20.11 -1.60
CA GLY A 127 14.16 21.47 -2.08
C GLY A 127 13.73 22.56 -1.10
N GLN A 128 12.97 22.23 -0.04
CA GLN A 128 12.56 23.21 0.98
C GLN A 128 13.43 23.22 2.26
N ASN A 129 14.63 22.66 2.25
CA ASN A 129 15.62 22.92 3.31
C ASN A 129 16.51 24.13 2.98
N SER A 130 15.90 25.27 2.63
CA SER A 130 16.58 26.57 2.54
C SER A 130 16.19 27.58 3.63
N GLY A 131 15.58 27.16 4.73
CA GLY A 131 15.41 28.10 5.85
C GLY A 131 14.64 27.58 7.05
N LEU A 132 15.35 27.16 8.09
CA LEU A 132 14.93 27.30 9.48
C LEU A 132 16.13 27.86 10.25
N SER A 133 16.22 29.19 10.27
CA SER A 133 17.12 29.96 11.12
C SER A 133 16.79 29.78 12.60
N GLY A 134 17.84 29.70 13.41
CA GLY A 134 17.83 29.94 14.85
C GLY A 134 19.24 30.28 15.29
#